data_AF-A0A5P9PHX0-F1
#
_entry.id   AF-A0A5P9PHX0-F1
#
_cell.length_a   1.000
_cell.length_b   1.000
_cell.length_c   1.000
_cell.angle_alpha   90.00
_cell.angle_beta   90.00
_cell.angle_gamma   90.00
#
_symmetry.space_group_name_H-M   'P 1'
#
loop_
_entity.id
_entity.type
_entity.pdbx_description
1 polymer ?
#
loop_
_entity_poly.entity_id
_entity_poly.type
_entity_poly.pdbx_seq_one_letter_code
_entity_poly.pdbx_strand_id
1 'polypeptide(L)'
;MHEQLEPAVSAVLTAGEPQVDRTVGDTALLLAGSGFPGEADRLVRTWLSATERPATALVATPVHARAWAMLFEARGERPSWADALLPLDLDAEEAAHRAYLSRPMSSLPTGLLGDLGDSLPGRLVSGLAEHLEQGDPDPTRTTLLRAEDLARDGDHDAAGAALADWAALRPSMPAALACRHLAPLLVAGADPLGLGEEHATALAAELIAALRTRYPADTASLDWPALVERILELREATGRAPASTRDITAAEARLGRELPPDYRDFLRTTDGLPADVAFPRLLAAAELTAHGGVVPISERGESMILLSPVSSGWVVVQTDPLLGTSTYRTFRELMEEHLRLLES
;
A
#
# COMPACT_ATOMS: atom_id res chain seq x y z
N MET A 1 -1.92 -4.29 20.22
CA MET A 1 -2.75 -4.27 19.01
C MET A 1 -2.96 -2.85 18.48
N HIS A 2 -3.59 -1.92 19.22
CA HIS A 2 -3.46 -0.46 18.98
C HIS A 2 -1.98 -0.01 19.00
N GLU A 3 -1.19 -0.73 19.80
CA GLU A 3 0.26 -0.64 19.99
C GLU A 3 1.14 -0.68 18.72
N GLN A 4 0.67 -1.20 17.58
CA GLN A 4 1.48 -1.27 16.34
C GLN A 4 1.11 -0.20 15.32
N LEU A 5 -0.14 0.25 15.31
CA LEU A 5 -0.65 1.22 14.33
C LEU A 5 -0.07 2.62 14.58
N GLU A 6 -0.11 3.09 15.82
CA GLU A 6 0.38 4.43 16.18
C GLU A 6 1.90 4.60 15.93
N PRO A 7 2.78 3.65 16.32
CA PRO A 7 4.20 3.75 15.97
C PRO A 7 4.49 3.68 14.48
N ALA A 8 3.74 2.85 13.72
CA ALA A 8 3.93 2.72 12.28
C ALA A 8 3.53 4.02 11.55
N VAL A 9 2.35 4.57 11.86
CA VAL A 9 1.90 5.86 11.31
C VAL A 9 2.86 6.98 11.70
N SER A 10 3.28 7.04 12.97
CA SER A 10 4.26 8.03 13.44
C SER A 10 5.60 7.93 12.69
N ALA A 11 6.10 6.70 12.47
CA ALA A 11 7.32 6.47 11.72
C ALA A 11 7.18 6.92 10.26
N VAL A 12 6.06 6.60 9.60
CA VAL A 12 5.79 7.06 8.23
C VAL A 12 5.75 8.59 8.17
N LEU A 13 5.11 9.27 9.12
CA LEU A 13 4.99 10.73 9.10
C LEU A 13 6.30 11.46 9.43
N THR A 14 7.14 10.92 10.31
CA THR A 14 8.21 11.70 10.96
C THR A 14 9.63 11.16 10.78
N ALA A 15 9.80 9.87 10.46
CA ALA A 15 11.13 9.26 10.41
C ALA A 15 11.90 9.60 9.12
N GLY A 16 13.19 9.31 9.07
CA GLY A 16 13.96 9.41 7.81
C GLY A 16 13.53 8.38 6.77
N GLU A 17 13.78 8.64 5.49
CA GLU A 17 13.37 7.79 4.35
C GLU A 17 13.66 6.28 4.54
N PRO A 18 14.85 5.84 5.01
CA PRO A 18 15.11 4.40 5.17
C PRO A 18 14.23 3.73 6.23
N GLN A 19 13.77 4.50 7.22
CA GLN A 19 12.86 4.00 8.24
C GLN A 19 11.42 3.94 7.72
N VAL A 20 11.02 4.88 6.84
CA VAL A 20 9.73 4.80 6.13
C VAL A 20 9.70 3.56 5.26
N ASP A 21 10.73 3.33 4.43
CA ASP A 21 10.84 2.16 3.56
C ASP A 21 10.72 0.86 4.36
N ARG A 22 11.43 0.78 5.50
CA ARG A 22 11.37 -0.36 6.40
C ARG A 22 9.97 -0.55 6.98
N THR A 23 9.35 0.50 7.52
CA THR A 23 8.01 0.42 8.11
C THR A 23 6.98 -0.03 7.07
N VAL A 24 7.02 0.51 5.85
CA VAL A 24 6.16 0.08 4.75
C VAL A 24 6.41 -1.39 4.39
N GLY A 25 7.67 -1.81 4.27
CA GLY A 25 8.04 -3.19 3.96
C GLY A 25 7.59 -4.19 5.04
N ASP A 26 7.84 -3.87 6.31
CA ASP A 26 7.42 -4.67 7.47
C ASP A 26 5.89 -4.80 7.53
N THR A 27 5.16 -3.70 7.36
CA THR A 27 3.69 -3.71 7.39
C THR A 27 3.09 -4.43 6.19
N ALA A 28 3.67 -4.27 5.00
CA ALA A 28 3.20 -5.01 3.83
C ALA A 28 3.43 -6.52 3.99
N LEU A 29 4.57 -6.95 4.53
CA LEU A 29 4.82 -8.36 4.88
C LEU A 29 3.89 -8.86 5.99
N LEU A 30 3.55 -8.01 6.97
CA LEU A 30 2.55 -8.32 7.99
C LEU A 30 1.17 -8.59 7.37
N LEU A 31 0.64 -7.65 6.58
CA LEU A 31 -0.65 -7.77 5.91
C LEU A 31 -0.68 -9.01 5.01
N ALA A 32 0.38 -9.20 4.23
CA ALA A 32 0.58 -10.35 3.35
C ALA A 32 0.56 -11.69 4.10
N GLY A 33 1.30 -11.78 5.20
CA GLY A 33 1.44 -12.99 6.00
C GLY A 33 0.24 -13.27 6.91
N SER A 34 -0.65 -12.30 7.09
CA SER A 34 -1.94 -12.47 7.78
C SER A 34 -3.10 -12.75 6.81
N GLY A 35 -2.83 -13.04 5.52
CA GLY A 35 -3.86 -13.39 4.55
C GLY A 35 -4.51 -12.20 3.83
N PHE A 36 -3.93 -11.00 3.88
CA PHE A 36 -4.42 -9.78 3.22
C PHE A 36 -3.46 -9.30 2.12
N PRO A 37 -3.24 -10.11 1.05
CA PRO A 37 -2.28 -9.77 -0.01
C PRO A 37 -2.68 -8.52 -0.80
N GLY A 38 -3.98 -8.28 -1.00
CA GLY A 38 -4.48 -7.10 -1.71
C GLY A 38 -4.17 -5.80 -0.99
N GLU A 39 -4.35 -5.75 0.33
CA GLU A 39 -3.99 -4.57 1.13
C GLU A 39 -2.47 -4.35 1.17
N ALA A 40 -1.69 -5.42 1.23
CA ALA A 40 -0.22 -5.33 1.12
C ALA A 40 0.21 -4.72 -0.22
N ASP A 41 -0.35 -5.20 -1.33
CA ASP A 41 -0.03 -4.70 -2.68
C ASP A 41 -0.49 -3.25 -2.88
N ARG A 42 -1.67 -2.89 -2.36
CA ARG A 42 -2.19 -1.53 -2.39
C ARG A 42 -1.28 -0.56 -1.62
N LEU A 43 -0.81 -0.95 -0.44
CA LEU A 43 0.14 -0.16 0.36
C LEU A 43 1.47 0.04 -0.40
N VAL A 44 2.04 -1.03 -0.96
CA VAL A 44 3.31 -0.95 -1.70
C VAL A 44 3.19 -0.09 -2.95
N ARG A 45 2.13 -0.27 -3.75
CA ARG A 45 1.88 0.58 -4.94
C ARG A 45 1.73 2.04 -4.59
N THR A 46 1.03 2.33 -3.48
CA THR A 46 0.89 3.71 -2.99
C THR A 46 2.25 4.30 -2.60
N TRP A 47 3.08 3.56 -1.84
CA TRP A 47 4.41 4.01 -1.48
C TRP A 47 5.33 4.22 -2.70
N LEU A 48 5.30 3.31 -3.68
CA LEU A 48 6.06 3.45 -4.92
C LEU A 48 5.65 4.71 -5.70
N SER A 49 4.34 4.93 -5.84
CA SER A 49 3.80 6.11 -6.53
C SER A 49 4.09 7.40 -5.78
N ALA A 50 4.05 7.41 -4.46
CA ALA A 50 4.21 8.61 -3.65
C ALA A 50 5.69 9.02 -3.49
N THR A 51 6.60 8.05 -3.51
CA THR A 51 8.03 8.29 -3.22
C THR A 51 8.94 8.16 -4.45
N GLU A 52 8.46 7.52 -5.53
CA GLU A 52 9.23 7.15 -6.72
C GLU A 52 10.49 6.30 -6.43
N ARG A 53 10.58 5.73 -5.23
CA ARG A 53 11.72 4.91 -4.80
C ARG A 53 11.63 3.52 -5.44
N PRO A 54 12.76 2.85 -5.71
CA PRO A 54 12.73 1.50 -6.27
C PRO A 54 12.24 0.48 -5.24
N ALA A 55 11.50 -0.55 -5.68
CA ALA A 55 10.99 -1.62 -4.80
C ALA A 55 12.10 -2.31 -3.97
N THR A 56 13.34 -2.29 -4.44
CA THR A 56 14.52 -2.80 -3.69
C THR A 56 14.73 -2.09 -2.35
N ALA A 57 14.19 -0.88 -2.15
CA ALA A 57 14.28 -0.18 -0.86
C ALA A 57 13.45 -0.84 0.25
N LEU A 58 12.42 -1.62 -0.10
CA LEU A 58 11.64 -2.45 0.85
C LEU A 58 12.43 -3.65 1.37
N VAL A 59 13.59 -3.94 0.77
CA VAL A 59 14.47 -5.05 1.16
C VAL A 59 15.59 -4.52 2.06
N ALA A 60 15.20 -4.15 3.28
CA ALA A 60 16.13 -3.54 4.24
C ALA A 60 17.21 -4.52 4.74
N THR A 61 16.92 -5.83 4.74
CA THR A 61 17.85 -6.88 5.22
C THR A 61 17.71 -8.16 4.38
N PRO A 62 18.67 -9.09 4.46
CA PRO A 62 18.53 -10.41 3.80
C PRO A 62 17.28 -11.18 4.21
N VAL A 63 16.80 -11.00 5.45
CA VAL A 63 15.54 -11.62 5.92
C VAL A 63 14.34 -11.05 5.17
N HIS A 64 14.30 -9.75 4.87
CA HIS A 64 13.23 -9.16 4.06
C HIS A 64 13.27 -9.67 2.62
N ALA A 65 14.48 -9.78 2.04
CA ALA A 65 14.66 -10.28 0.68
C ALA A 65 14.05 -11.69 0.55
N ARG A 66 14.37 -12.53 1.54
CA ARG A 66 13.87 -13.89 1.64
C ARG A 66 12.38 -13.94 1.89
N ALA A 67 11.86 -13.13 2.82
CA ALA A 67 10.44 -13.07 3.11
C ALA A 67 9.61 -12.75 1.86
N TRP A 68 10.02 -11.75 1.07
CA TRP A 68 9.38 -11.44 -0.21
C TRP A 68 9.48 -12.59 -1.21
N ALA A 69 10.66 -13.21 -1.36
CA ALA A 69 10.85 -14.33 -2.28
C ALA A 69 9.96 -15.54 -1.92
N MET A 70 9.93 -15.93 -0.65
CA MET A 70 9.09 -17.04 -0.16
C MET A 70 7.61 -16.71 -0.25
N LEU A 71 7.21 -15.45 -0.01
CA LEU A 71 5.84 -14.99 -0.17
C LEU A 71 5.37 -15.11 -1.64
N PHE A 72 6.17 -14.65 -2.60
CA PHE A 72 5.81 -14.75 -4.02
C PHE A 72 5.73 -16.20 -4.49
N GLU A 73 6.66 -17.05 -4.05
CA GLU A 73 6.60 -18.49 -4.31
C GLU A 73 5.32 -19.11 -3.74
N ALA A 74 5.01 -18.83 -2.47
CA ALA A 74 3.83 -19.37 -1.79
C ALA A 74 2.50 -18.91 -2.41
N ARG A 75 2.44 -17.67 -2.90
CA ARG A 75 1.27 -17.13 -3.61
C ARG A 75 1.10 -17.70 -5.02
N GLY A 76 2.20 -18.15 -5.65
CA GLY A 76 2.23 -18.51 -7.07
C GLY A 76 2.01 -17.32 -8.01
N GLU A 77 1.99 -16.09 -7.48
CA GLU A 77 1.81 -14.86 -8.21
C GLU A 77 2.86 -13.85 -7.76
N ARG A 78 3.42 -13.15 -8.76
CA ARG A 78 4.35 -12.06 -8.54
C ARG A 78 3.73 -10.75 -9.04
N PRO A 79 3.42 -9.80 -8.15
CA PRO A 79 2.92 -8.50 -8.55
C PRO A 79 3.92 -7.76 -9.44
N SER A 80 3.43 -7.00 -10.43
CA SER A 80 4.29 -6.24 -11.35
C SER A 80 5.22 -5.25 -10.65
N TRP A 81 4.81 -4.71 -9.50
CA TRP A 81 5.66 -3.81 -8.71
C TRP A 81 6.95 -4.49 -8.22
N ALA A 82 6.93 -5.83 -8.08
CA ALA A 82 8.04 -6.62 -7.59
C ALA A 82 9.04 -7.01 -8.70
N ASP A 83 8.85 -6.59 -9.95
CA ASP A 83 9.73 -6.95 -11.08
C ASP A 83 11.18 -6.49 -10.86
N ALA A 84 11.39 -5.41 -10.10
CA ALA A 84 12.72 -4.90 -9.76
C ALA A 84 13.46 -5.73 -8.69
N LEU A 85 12.79 -6.64 -7.98
CA LEU A 85 13.42 -7.49 -6.99
C LEU A 85 14.12 -8.67 -7.70
N LEU A 86 15.40 -8.92 -7.44
CA LEU A 86 16.08 -10.03 -8.08
C LEU A 86 15.52 -11.38 -7.58
N PRO A 87 15.24 -12.36 -8.46
CA PRO A 87 14.90 -13.71 -8.04
C PRO A 87 16.04 -14.30 -7.19
N LEU A 88 15.68 -14.97 -6.08
CA LEU A 88 16.63 -15.64 -5.20
C LEU A 88 16.60 -17.15 -5.44
N ASP A 89 17.73 -17.81 -5.16
CA ASP A 89 17.79 -19.26 -5.06
C ASP A 89 17.12 -19.71 -3.75
N LEU A 90 15.88 -20.18 -3.85
CA LEU A 90 15.07 -20.50 -2.68
C LEU A 90 15.66 -21.61 -1.81
N ASP A 91 16.37 -22.58 -2.41
CA ASP A 91 17.00 -23.67 -1.65
C ASP A 91 18.19 -23.13 -0.83
N ALA A 92 19.02 -22.29 -1.46
CA ALA A 92 20.12 -21.62 -0.76
C ALA A 92 19.62 -20.68 0.35
N GLU A 93 18.55 -19.95 0.08
CA GLU A 93 17.95 -19.04 1.05
C GLU A 93 17.26 -19.77 2.21
N GLU A 94 16.58 -20.89 1.96
CA GLU A 94 16.04 -21.74 3.03
C GLU A 94 17.16 -22.21 3.96
N ALA A 95 18.25 -22.75 3.40
CA ALA A 95 19.39 -23.20 4.19
C ALA A 95 20.02 -22.06 5.02
N ALA A 96 20.18 -20.88 4.42
CA ALA A 96 20.71 -19.70 5.09
C ALA A 96 19.79 -19.23 6.24
N HIS A 97 18.47 -19.29 6.05
CA HIS A 97 17.51 -18.89 7.10
C HIS A 97 17.49 -19.87 8.26
N ARG A 98 17.52 -21.17 7.99
CA ARG A 98 17.62 -22.19 9.03
C ARG A 98 18.89 -22.02 9.86
N ALA A 99 20.02 -21.75 9.22
CA ALA A 99 21.27 -21.43 9.91
C ALA A 99 21.15 -20.16 10.79
N TYR A 100 20.42 -19.14 10.33
CA TYR A 100 20.12 -17.94 11.10
C TYR A 100 19.25 -18.25 12.33
N LEU A 101 18.19 -19.04 12.19
CA LEU A 101 17.29 -19.40 13.29
C LEU A 101 17.99 -20.26 14.35
N SER A 102 18.86 -21.17 13.93
CA SER A 102 19.62 -22.05 14.85
C SER A 102 20.79 -21.34 15.55
N ARG A 103 21.10 -20.09 15.22
CA ARG A 103 22.25 -19.38 15.79
C ARG A 103 21.97 -18.97 17.25
N PRO A 104 22.81 -19.40 18.22
CA PRO A 104 22.70 -18.99 19.63
C PRO A 104 22.78 -17.46 19.78
N MET A 105 22.12 -16.91 20.80
CA MET A 105 22.32 -15.50 21.13
C MET A 105 23.74 -15.28 21.64
N SER A 106 24.48 -14.38 21.00
CA SER A 106 25.77 -13.95 21.52
C SER A 106 25.54 -13.19 22.84
N SER A 107 25.96 -13.78 23.95
CA SER A 107 25.79 -13.27 25.32
C SER A 107 26.80 -12.18 25.70
N LEU A 108 27.45 -11.52 24.73
CA LEU A 108 28.46 -10.50 25.04
C LEU A 108 27.79 -9.24 25.60
N PRO A 109 28.14 -8.79 26.82
CA PRO A 109 27.73 -7.49 27.32
C PRO A 109 28.31 -6.40 26.42
N THR A 110 27.47 -5.49 25.95
CA THR A 110 27.78 -4.38 25.02
C THR A 110 28.89 -3.43 25.50
N GLY A 111 29.47 -3.63 26.70
CA GLY A 111 30.54 -2.81 27.28
C GLY A 111 31.91 -3.48 27.45
N LEU A 112 32.07 -4.78 27.19
CA LEU A 112 33.32 -5.51 27.53
C LEU A 112 34.49 -5.26 26.55
N LEU A 113 34.22 -4.71 25.37
CA LEU A 113 35.22 -4.41 24.34
C LEU A 113 35.66 -2.94 24.31
N GLY A 114 35.06 -2.08 25.13
CA GLY A 114 35.31 -0.63 25.11
C GLY A 114 36.49 -0.15 25.94
N ASP A 115 36.96 -0.95 26.91
CA ASP A 115 37.85 -0.44 27.98
C ASP A 115 39.09 -1.31 28.28
N LEU A 116 39.44 -2.25 27.39
CA LEU A 116 40.63 -3.09 27.55
C LEU A 116 41.63 -2.80 26.43
N GLY A 117 42.43 -1.76 26.65
CA GLY A 117 43.64 -1.50 25.88
C GLY A 117 44.63 -2.65 25.97
N ASP A 118 45.41 -2.79 24.89
CA ASP A 118 46.57 -3.65 24.67
C ASP A 118 47.16 -4.31 25.94
N SER A 119 46.62 -5.45 26.34
CA SER A 119 47.35 -6.61 26.88
C SER A 119 46.42 -7.63 27.53
N LEU A 120 46.25 -8.80 26.90
CA LEU A 120 46.19 -10.11 27.57
C LEU A 120 46.33 -11.24 26.52
N PRO A 121 47.08 -12.33 26.79
CA PRO A 121 47.48 -13.31 25.79
C PRO A 121 46.38 -14.33 25.47
N GLY A 122 46.49 -14.95 24.28
CA GLY A 122 45.50 -15.78 23.58
C GLY A 122 44.85 -17.00 24.27
N ARG A 123 44.95 -17.15 25.60
CA ARG A 123 44.16 -18.13 26.38
C ARG A 123 42.76 -17.64 26.74
N LEU A 124 42.49 -16.33 26.70
CA LEU A 124 41.12 -15.80 26.83
C LEU A 124 40.30 -15.97 25.55
N VAL A 125 40.93 -16.03 24.38
CA VAL A 125 40.23 -16.18 23.09
C VAL A 125 39.58 -17.55 22.94
N SER A 126 40.21 -18.62 23.45
CA SER A 126 39.63 -19.97 23.41
C SER A 126 38.46 -20.13 24.40
N GLY A 127 38.57 -19.60 25.62
CA GLY A 127 37.50 -19.65 26.61
C GLY A 127 36.30 -18.75 26.28
N LEU A 128 36.53 -17.62 25.61
CA LEU A 128 35.46 -16.75 25.11
C LEU A 128 34.75 -17.35 23.90
N ALA A 129 35.47 -18.09 23.02
CA ALA A 129 34.87 -18.82 21.91
C ALA A 129 33.97 -19.97 22.41
N GLU A 130 34.41 -20.74 23.42
CA GLU A 130 33.59 -21.76 24.08
C GLU A 130 32.36 -21.16 24.80
N HIS A 131 32.49 -19.98 25.41
CA HIS A 131 31.34 -19.27 26.04
C HIS A 131 30.38 -18.63 25.02
N LEU A 132 30.87 -18.23 23.84
CA LEU A 132 30.04 -17.71 22.74
C LEU A 132 29.22 -18.82 22.07
N GLU A 133 29.72 -20.05 22.08
CA GLU A 133 29.00 -21.25 21.60
C GLU A 133 27.94 -21.74 22.61
N GLN A 134 27.98 -21.30 23.86
CA GLN A 134 27.03 -21.64 24.94
C GLN A 134 25.99 -20.53 25.20
N GLY A 135 25.63 -19.74 24.18
CA GLY A 135 24.56 -18.77 24.29
C GLY A 135 23.20 -19.44 24.52
N ASP A 136 22.34 -18.82 25.33
CA ASP A 136 20.96 -19.28 25.48
C ASP A 136 20.25 -19.21 24.10
N PRO A 137 19.43 -20.22 23.76
CA PRO A 137 18.67 -20.21 22.53
C PRO A 137 17.63 -19.08 22.57
N ASP A 138 17.53 -18.32 21.48
CA ASP A 138 16.49 -17.31 21.32
C ASP A 138 15.12 -18.01 21.27
N PRO A 139 14.22 -17.76 22.24
CA PRO A 139 12.92 -18.44 22.31
C PRO A 139 12.07 -18.15 21.07
N THR A 140 12.17 -16.95 20.49
CA THR A 140 11.45 -16.59 19.27
C THR A 140 11.94 -17.41 18.07
N ARG A 141 13.26 -17.54 17.90
CA ARG A 141 13.83 -18.32 16.78
C ARG A 141 13.59 -19.81 16.96
N THR A 142 13.67 -20.31 18.19
CA THR A 142 13.47 -21.73 18.51
C THR A 142 12.04 -22.16 18.22
N THR A 143 11.05 -21.37 18.66
CA THR A 143 9.64 -21.67 18.38
C THR A 143 9.34 -21.57 16.89
N LEU A 144 9.92 -20.60 16.19
CA LEU A 144 9.74 -20.45 14.74
C LEU A 144 10.37 -21.61 13.95
N LEU A 145 11.56 -22.06 14.35
CA LEU A 145 12.23 -23.22 13.75
C LEU A 145 11.40 -24.49 13.94
N ARG A 146 10.82 -24.68 15.15
CA ARG A 146 9.90 -25.79 15.42
C ARG A 146 8.67 -25.74 14.52
N ALA A 147 8.05 -24.58 14.34
CA ALA A 147 6.91 -24.43 13.45
C ALA A 147 7.27 -24.80 12.00
N GLU A 148 8.43 -24.33 11.51
CA GLU A 148 8.94 -24.65 10.18
C GLU A 148 9.21 -26.14 9.98
N ASP A 149 9.74 -26.83 10.99
CA ASP A 149 9.98 -28.27 10.93
C ASP A 149 8.67 -29.07 10.87
N LEU A 150 7.67 -28.69 11.69
CA LEU A 150 6.34 -29.30 11.65
C LEU A 150 5.65 -29.09 10.30
N ALA A 151 5.75 -27.89 9.73
CA ALA A 151 5.20 -27.58 8.42
C ALA A 151 5.90 -28.39 7.31
N ARG A 152 7.24 -28.55 7.38
CA ARG A 152 7.99 -29.41 6.45
C ARG A 152 7.54 -30.86 6.50
N ASP A 153 7.27 -31.37 7.71
CA ASP A 153 6.82 -32.75 7.92
C ASP A 153 5.34 -32.95 7.53
N GLY A 154 4.62 -31.88 7.15
CA GLY A 154 3.22 -31.90 6.74
C GLY A 154 2.22 -31.87 7.89
N ASP A 155 2.68 -31.64 9.13
CA ASP A 155 1.81 -31.50 10.31
C ASP A 155 1.37 -30.04 10.46
N HIS A 156 0.46 -29.62 9.57
CA HIS A 156 0.01 -28.23 9.48
C HIS A 156 -0.74 -27.76 10.73
N ASP A 157 -1.47 -28.64 11.41
CA ASP A 157 -2.19 -28.30 12.65
C ASP A 157 -1.20 -28.01 13.79
N ALA A 158 -0.18 -28.86 13.96
CA ALA A 158 0.87 -28.63 14.95
C ALA A 158 1.73 -27.42 14.59
N ALA A 159 2.02 -27.20 13.31
CA ALA A 159 2.71 -26.00 12.83
C ALA A 159 1.91 -24.73 13.15
N GLY A 160 0.59 -24.74 12.96
CA GLY A 160 -0.31 -23.65 13.33
C GLY A 160 -0.30 -23.35 14.82
N ALA A 161 -0.31 -24.38 15.68
CA ALA A 161 -0.18 -24.20 17.13
C ALA A 161 1.19 -23.60 17.51
N ALA A 162 2.28 -24.09 16.91
CA ALA A 162 3.62 -23.53 17.15
C ALA A 162 3.76 -22.09 16.65
N LEU A 163 3.08 -21.72 15.55
CA LEU A 163 2.99 -20.33 15.09
C LEU A 163 2.25 -19.43 16.08
N ALA A 164 1.19 -19.93 16.73
CA ALA A 164 0.49 -19.19 17.77
C ALA A 164 1.38 -18.95 19.01
N ASP A 165 2.14 -19.97 19.43
CA ASP A 165 3.14 -19.83 20.51
C ASP A 165 4.22 -18.80 20.14
N TRP A 166 4.68 -18.80 18.88
CA TRP A 166 5.63 -17.83 18.36
C TRP A 166 5.05 -16.41 18.41
N ALA A 167 3.82 -16.21 17.93
CA ALA A 167 3.14 -14.93 17.92
C ALA A 167 2.97 -14.30 19.31
N ALA A 168 2.76 -15.12 20.35
CA ALA A 168 2.68 -14.65 21.72
C ALA A 168 3.95 -13.92 22.21
N LEU A 169 5.10 -14.17 21.58
CA LEU A 169 6.39 -13.52 21.89
C LEU A 169 6.56 -12.15 21.20
N ARG A 170 5.54 -11.64 20.51
CA ARG A 170 5.56 -10.39 19.71
C ARG A 170 6.73 -10.30 18.68
N PRO A 171 6.94 -11.34 17.86
CA PRO A 171 8.04 -11.40 16.88
C PRO A 171 7.74 -10.63 15.59
N SER A 172 8.73 -10.50 14.71
CA SER A 172 8.58 -9.84 13.41
C SER A 172 8.12 -10.81 12.31
N MET A 173 7.07 -10.43 11.55
CA MET A 173 6.53 -11.25 10.46
C MET A 173 7.55 -11.60 9.35
N PRO A 174 8.51 -10.73 8.96
CA PRO A 174 9.51 -11.10 7.96
C PRO A 174 10.28 -12.37 8.30
N ALA A 175 10.55 -12.63 9.59
CA ALA A 175 11.25 -13.85 9.99
C ALA A 175 10.42 -15.11 9.71
N ALA A 176 9.10 -15.06 9.93
CA ALA A 176 8.20 -16.19 9.68
C ALA A 176 7.94 -16.40 8.20
N LEU A 177 7.72 -15.34 7.43
CA LEU A 177 7.55 -15.44 5.97
C LEU A 177 8.84 -15.90 5.27
N ALA A 178 10.01 -15.66 5.86
CA ALA A 178 11.28 -16.17 5.32
C ALA A 178 11.46 -17.70 5.50
N CYS A 179 10.56 -18.38 6.22
CA CYS A 179 10.50 -19.83 6.34
C CYS A 179 9.65 -20.43 5.21
N ARG A 180 10.25 -21.29 4.39
CA ARG A 180 9.66 -21.77 3.14
C ARG A 180 8.38 -22.57 3.34
N HIS A 181 8.33 -23.43 4.36
CA HIS A 181 7.17 -24.30 4.58
C HIS A 181 6.06 -23.60 5.37
N LEU A 182 6.39 -22.53 6.11
CA LEU A 182 5.41 -21.68 6.78
C LEU A 182 4.74 -20.67 5.86
N ALA A 183 5.44 -20.13 4.85
CA ALA A 183 4.89 -19.13 3.95
C ALA A 183 3.55 -19.55 3.29
N PRO A 184 3.37 -20.79 2.80
CA PRO A 184 2.08 -21.25 2.28
C PRO A 184 0.95 -21.24 3.32
N LEU A 185 1.23 -21.60 4.58
CA LEU A 185 0.22 -21.59 5.65
C LEU A 185 -0.24 -20.15 5.94
N LEU A 186 0.71 -19.22 6.02
CA LEU A 186 0.46 -17.80 6.24
C LEU A 186 -0.35 -17.18 5.08
N VAL A 187 0.03 -17.48 3.84
CA VAL A 187 -0.71 -17.04 2.63
C VAL A 187 -2.11 -17.65 2.57
N ALA A 188 -2.29 -18.89 3.03
CA ALA A 188 -3.60 -19.54 3.12
C ALA A 188 -4.49 -18.99 4.24
N GLY A 189 -4.03 -17.99 5.00
CA GLY A 189 -4.81 -17.32 6.03
C GLY A 189 -4.58 -17.83 7.46
N ALA A 190 -3.48 -18.54 7.72
CA ALA A 190 -3.01 -18.66 9.10
C ALA A 190 -2.69 -17.25 9.60
N ASP A 191 -3.54 -16.69 10.45
CA ASP A 191 -3.39 -15.35 11.04
C ASP A 191 -2.90 -15.48 12.50
N PRO A 192 -1.62 -15.85 12.72
CA PRO A 192 -1.12 -16.12 14.07
C PRO A 192 -1.08 -14.86 14.94
N LEU A 193 -1.08 -13.67 14.33
CA LEU A 193 -1.10 -12.39 15.03
C LEU A 193 -2.52 -11.87 15.29
N GLY A 194 -3.55 -12.54 14.76
CA GLY A 194 -4.96 -12.21 14.98
C GLY A 194 -5.30 -10.78 14.54
N LEU A 195 -4.75 -10.34 13.40
CA LEU A 195 -5.04 -9.01 12.86
C LEU A 195 -6.53 -8.88 12.53
N GLY A 196 -7.09 -9.89 11.84
CA GLY A 196 -8.46 -9.84 11.33
C GLY A 196 -8.66 -8.79 10.23
N GLU A 197 -9.76 -8.92 9.47
CA GLU A 197 -10.02 -8.13 8.26
C GLU A 197 -10.17 -6.64 8.53
N GLU A 198 -11.00 -6.27 9.52
CA GLU A 198 -11.25 -4.86 9.85
C GLU A 198 -9.96 -4.10 10.20
N HIS A 199 -9.07 -4.71 10.98
CA HIS A 199 -7.82 -4.06 11.37
C HIS A 199 -6.78 -4.08 10.24
N ALA A 200 -6.74 -5.13 9.41
CA ALA A 200 -5.86 -5.16 8.25
C ALA A 200 -6.17 -4.01 7.30
N THR A 201 -7.46 -3.83 6.99
CA THR A 201 -7.96 -2.73 6.16
C THR A 201 -7.67 -1.37 6.81
N ALA A 202 -7.93 -1.21 8.10
CA ALA A 202 -7.65 0.03 8.82
C ALA A 202 -6.15 0.37 8.83
N LEU A 203 -5.28 -0.63 9.09
CA LEU A 203 -3.83 -0.43 9.10
C LEU A 203 -3.30 0.01 7.74
N ALA A 204 -3.74 -0.64 6.66
CA ALA A 204 -3.36 -0.27 5.31
C ALA A 204 -3.85 1.15 4.96
N ALA A 205 -5.11 1.46 5.25
CA ALA A 205 -5.70 2.77 5.00
C ALA A 205 -4.98 3.90 5.75
N GLU A 206 -4.69 3.72 7.04
CA GLU A 206 -4.00 4.73 7.86
C GLU A 206 -2.56 4.97 7.40
N LEU A 207 -1.81 3.92 7.01
CA LEU A 207 -0.47 4.11 6.45
C LEU A 207 -0.50 4.77 5.06
N ILE A 208 -1.49 4.44 4.23
CA ILE A 208 -1.71 5.09 2.93
C ILE A 208 -2.00 6.58 3.14
N ALA A 209 -2.90 6.92 4.07
CA ALA A 209 -3.20 8.32 4.42
C ALA A 209 -1.97 9.05 4.95
N ALA A 210 -1.15 8.39 5.79
CA ALA A 210 0.10 8.94 6.30
C ALA A 210 1.13 9.19 5.19
N LEU A 211 1.28 8.26 4.24
CA LEU A 211 2.15 8.43 3.07
C LEU A 211 1.71 9.62 2.23
N ARG A 212 0.43 9.73 1.92
CA ARG A 212 -0.11 10.83 1.10
C ARG A 212 -0.04 12.18 1.81
N THR A 213 -0.16 12.19 3.14
CA THR A 213 0.06 13.40 3.95
C THR A 213 1.51 13.87 3.87
N ARG A 214 2.46 12.94 3.94
CA ARG A 214 3.89 13.25 3.92
C ARG A 214 4.40 13.61 2.51
N TYR A 215 3.92 12.88 1.51
CA TYR A 215 4.29 13.03 0.10
C TYR A 215 3.04 13.44 -0.69
N PRO A 216 2.57 14.69 -0.54
CA PRO A 216 1.41 15.15 -1.28
C PRO A 216 1.70 15.07 -2.78
N ALA A 217 0.80 14.44 -3.53
CA ALA A 217 0.89 14.44 -4.98
C ALA A 217 0.81 15.87 -5.51
N ASP A 218 1.70 16.24 -6.42
CA ASP A 218 1.61 17.51 -7.15
C ASP A 218 0.51 17.41 -8.21
N THR A 219 -0.74 17.36 -7.76
CA THR A 219 -1.94 17.24 -8.61
C THR A 219 -2.13 18.46 -9.51
N ALA A 220 -1.54 19.60 -9.14
CA ALA A 220 -1.53 20.80 -9.97
C ALA A 220 -0.72 20.62 -11.27
N SER A 221 0.18 19.62 -11.33
CA SER A 221 1.02 19.34 -12.49
C SER A 221 0.38 18.41 -13.53
N LEU A 222 -0.71 17.70 -13.18
CA LEU A 222 -1.33 16.73 -14.09
C LEU A 222 -2.07 17.45 -15.23
N ASP A 223 -1.88 16.99 -16.45
CA ASP A 223 -2.75 17.35 -17.56
C ASP A 223 -4.06 16.56 -17.51
N TRP A 224 -5.02 16.88 -18.39
CA TRP A 224 -6.32 16.21 -18.38
C TRP A 224 -6.24 14.69 -18.57
N PRO A 225 -5.47 14.15 -19.54
CA PRO A 225 -5.25 12.72 -19.67
C PRO A 225 -4.76 12.06 -18.39
N ALA A 226 -3.69 12.59 -17.78
CA ALA A 226 -3.12 12.01 -16.56
C ALA A 226 -4.07 12.10 -15.37
N LEU A 227 -4.81 13.21 -15.22
CA LEU A 227 -5.82 13.38 -14.18
C LEU A 227 -6.96 12.35 -14.32
N VAL A 228 -7.48 12.14 -15.53
CA VAL A 228 -8.57 11.19 -15.79
C VAL A 228 -8.10 9.75 -15.60
N GLU A 229 -6.92 9.41 -16.13
CA GLU A 229 -6.32 8.08 -15.97
C GLU A 229 -6.14 7.73 -14.49
N ARG A 230 -5.60 8.67 -13.70
CA ARG A 230 -5.40 8.48 -12.26
C ARG A 230 -6.70 8.27 -11.50
N ILE A 231 -7.74 9.05 -11.81
CA ILE A 231 -9.07 8.88 -11.19
C ILE A 231 -9.67 7.53 -11.55
N LEU A 232 -9.53 7.08 -12.80
CA LEU A 232 -10.05 5.78 -13.25
C LEU A 232 -9.30 4.61 -12.61
N GLU A 233 -7.98 4.72 -12.47
CA GLU A 233 -7.14 3.73 -11.77
C GLU A 233 -7.58 3.57 -10.31
N LEU A 234 -7.72 4.69 -9.58
CA LEU A 234 -8.16 4.67 -8.17
C LEU A 234 -9.59 4.16 -8.00
N ARG A 235 -10.44 4.28 -9.02
CA ARG A 235 -11.80 3.74 -9.05
C ARG A 235 -11.87 2.29 -9.56
N GLU A 236 -10.74 1.71 -9.98
CA GLU A 236 -10.68 0.41 -10.67
C GLU A 236 -11.66 0.33 -11.86
N ALA A 237 -11.81 1.44 -12.58
CA ALA A 237 -12.81 1.61 -13.63
C ALA A 237 -12.16 1.87 -15.00
N THR A 238 -12.93 1.67 -16.07
CA THR A 238 -12.50 1.98 -17.43
C THR A 238 -13.22 3.22 -17.95
N GLY A 239 -12.46 4.14 -18.56
CA GLY A 239 -12.99 5.36 -19.16
C GLY A 239 -13.82 5.10 -20.42
N ARG A 240 -14.54 6.13 -20.87
CA ARG A 240 -15.20 6.11 -22.19
C ARG A 240 -14.26 6.68 -23.24
N ALA A 241 -14.52 6.34 -24.50
CA ALA A 241 -13.82 6.96 -25.60
C ALA A 241 -14.00 8.50 -25.57
N PRO A 242 -12.97 9.28 -25.97
CA PRO A 242 -13.08 10.72 -26.13
C PRO A 242 -14.25 11.18 -27.00
N ALA A 243 -14.86 12.31 -26.65
CA ALA A 243 -15.85 12.97 -27.50
C ALA A 243 -15.18 13.63 -28.70
N SER A 244 -15.78 13.49 -29.90
CA SER A 244 -15.26 14.19 -31.07
C SER A 244 -15.60 15.68 -31.01
N THR A 245 -14.87 16.50 -31.78
CA THR A 245 -15.19 17.94 -31.92
C THR A 245 -16.63 18.14 -32.43
N ARG A 246 -17.13 17.23 -33.27
CA ARG A 246 -18.50 17.25 -33.78
C ARG A 246 -19.52 17.02 -32.67
N ASP A 247 -19.25 16.09 -31.75
CA ASP A 247 -20.17 15.76 -30.65
C ASP A 247 -20.27 16.92 -29.66
N ILE A 248 -19.13 17.54 -29.32
CA ILE A 248 -19.09 18.74 -28.46
C ILE A 248 -19.85 19.90 -29.12
N THR A 249 -19.61 20.16 -30.40
CA THR A 249 -20.31 21.23 -31.14
C THR A 249 -21.83 20.98 -31.19
N ALA A 250 -22.24 19.73 -31.40
CA ALA A 250 -23.65 19.35 -31.40
C ALA A 250 -24.29 19.53 -30.01
N ALA A 251 -23.55 19.22 -28.94
CA ALA A 251 -23.99 19.47 -27.58
C ALA A 251 -24.17 20.97 -27.32
N GLU A 252 -23.18 21.80 -27.65
CA GLU A 252 -23.25 23.27 -27.49
C GLU A 252 -24.41 23.89 -28.28
N ALA A 253 -24.64 23.43 -29.52
CA ALA A 253 -25.77 23.86 -30.34
C ALA A 253 -27.12 23.51 -29.68
N ARG A 254 -27.23 22.32 -29.08
CA ARG A 254 -28.43 21.88 -28.35
C ARG A 254 -28.64 22.65 -27.04
N LEU A 255 -27.57 23.00 -26.35
CA LEU A 255 -27.60 23.80 -25.12
C LEU A 255 -27.85 25.29 -25.41
N GLY A 256 -27.59 25.74 -26.64
CA GLY A 256 -27.72 27.15 -27.05
C GLY A 256 -26.60 28.05 -26.51
N ARG A 257 -25.49 27.47 -26.03
CA ARG A 257 -24.32 28.18 -25.48
C ARG A 257 -23.08 27.28 -25.53
N GLU A 258 -21.92 27.92 -25.62
CA GLU A 258 -20.63 27.24 -25.48
C GLU A 258 -20.38 26.72 -24.06
N LEU A 259 -19.82 25.52 -23.98
CA LEU A 259 -19.40 24.90 -22.73
C LEU A 259 -18.11 25.55 -22.20
N PRO A 260 -17.83 25.46 -20.88
CA PRO A 260 -16.56 25.87 -20.31
C PRO A 260 -15.36 25.27 -21.07
N PRO A 261 -14.27 26.01 -21.33
CA PRO A 261 -13.10 25.50 -22.03
C PRO A 261 -12.52 24.22 -21.41
N ASP A 262 -12.39 24.19 -20.08
CA ASP A 262 -11.86 23.07 -19.33
C ASP A 262 -12.79 21.84 -19.36
N TYR A 263 -14.11 22.04 -19.36
CA TYR A 263 -15.07 20.94 -19.55
C TYR A 263 -15.03 20.38 -20.97
N ARG A 264 -14.75 21.20 -22.00
CA ARG A 264 -14.51 20.70 -23.36
C ARG A 264 -13.24 19.86 -23.44
N ASP A 265 -12.18 20.28 -22.76
CA ASP A 265 -10.93 19.52 -22.70
C ASP A 265 -11.10 18.18 -21.97
N PHE A 266 -11.88 18.16 -20.90
CA PHE A 266 -12.33 16.92 -20.26
C PHE A 266 -13.07 16.00 -21.25
N LEU A 267 -14.08 16.51 -21.98
CA LEU A 267 -14.83 15.71 -22.96
C LEU A 267 -13.95 15.18 -24.10
N ARG A 268 -12.93 15.94 -24.52
CA ARG A 268 -11.90 15.50 -25.49
C ARG A 268 -10.94 14.46 -24.92
N THR A 269 -10.94 14.25 -23.62
CA THR A 269 -10.14 13.24 -22.92
C THR A 269 -10.97 11.99 -22.64
N THR A 270 -12.22 12.16 -22.19
CA THR A 270 -13.19 11.08 -21.97
C THR A 270 -14.61 11.61 -22.11
N ASP A 271 -15.48 10.91 -22.84
CA ASP A 271 -16.88 11.33 -23.04
C ASP A 271 -17.78 10.94 -21.85
N GLY A 272 -17.53 11.59 -20.72
CA GLY A 272 -18.12 11.29 -19.42
C GLY A 272 -17.20 10.43 -18.54
N LEU A 273 -17.69 10.08 -17.35
CA LEU A 273 -16.94 9.36 -16.33
C LEU A 273 -17.89 8.42 -15.57
N PRO A 274 -17.53 7.15 -15.32
CA PRO A 274 -18.37 6.24 -14.53
C PRO A 274 -18.62 6.77 -13.11
N ALA A 275 -19.68 6.29 -12.47
CA ALA A 275 -19.94 6.61 -11.06
C ALA A 275 -18.90 5.95 -10.14
N ASP A 276 -18.80 6.49 -8.93
CA ASP A 276 -18.10 5.96 -7.76
C ASP A 276 -19.06 6.11 -6.55
N VAL A 277 -18.73 5.48 -5.42
CA VAL A 277 -19.48 5.51 -4.16
C VAL A 277 -19.85 6.94 -3.75
N ALA A 278 -18.93 7.91 -3.92
CA ALA A 278 -19.13 9.29 -3.48
C ALA A 278 -19.31 10.30 -4.64
N PHE A 279 -19.22 9.85 -5.90
CA PHE A 279 -19.23 10.75 -7.06
C PHE A 279 -20.14 10.22 -8.19
N PRO A 280 -21.13 11.01 -8.63
CA PRO A 280 -22.11 10.53 -9.61
C PRO A 280 -21.47 10.34 -10.99
N ARG A 281 -22.10 9.48 -11.82
CA ARG A 281 -21.69 9.30 -13.22
C ARG A 281 -21.75 10.64 -13.95
N LEU A 282 -20.69 11.03 -14.63
CA LEU A 282 -20.69 12.17 -15.54
C LEU A 282 -21.27 11.79 -16.90
N LEU A 283 -22.13 12.67 -17.41
CA LEU A 283 -22.83 12.51 -18.68
C LEU A 283 -21.88 12.69 -19.86
N ALA A 284 -22.12 11.92 -20.93
CA ALA A 284 -21.50 12.17 -22.23
C ALA A 284 -22.05 13.45 -22.87
N ALA A 285 -21.30 14.02 -23.82
CA ALA A 285 -21.69 15.19 -24.60
C ALA A 285 -23.08 15.02 -25.24
N ALA A 286 -23.36 13.80 -25.74
CA ALA A 286 -24.63 13.44 -26.35
C ALA A 286 -25.82 13.42 -25.36
N GLU A 287 -25.56 13.32 -24.05
CA GLU A 287 -26.57 13.26 -22.99
C GLU A 287 -26.88 14.65 -22.38
N LEU A 288 -26.05 15.67 -22.65
CA LEU A 288 -26.20 17.00 -22.06
C LEU A 288 -27.47 17.72 -22.52
N THR A 289 -28.18 18.29 -21.55
CA THR A 289 -29.40 19.08 -21.74
C THR A 289 -29.40 20.30 -20.82
N ALA A 290 -30.12 21.35 -21.20
CA ALA A 290 -30.24 22.58 -20.40
C ALA A 290 -31.62 22.69 -19.75
N HIS A 291 -31.65 23.11 -18.48
CA HIS A 291 -32.86 23.38 -17.73
C HIS A 291 -32.75 24.75 -17.03
N GLY A 292 -33.56 25.72 -17.45
CA GLY A 292 -33.53 27.06 -16.85
C GLY A 292 -32.17 27.76 -16.97
N GLY A 293 -31.38 27.44 -18.00
CA GLY A 293 -30.03 27.96 -18.21
C GLY A 293 -28.91 27.18 -17.52
N VAL A 294 -29.23 26.25 -16.61
CA VAL A 294 -28.27 25.35 -15.95
C VAL A 294 -28.13 24.06 -16.76
N VAL A 295 -26.92 23.50 -16.80
CA VAL A 295 -26.62 22.25 -17.53
C VAL A 295 -26.21 21.18 -16.51
N PRO A 296 -27.06 20.20 -16.20
CA PRO A 296 -26.64 19.04 -15.44
C PRO A 296 -25.59 18.25 -16.22
N ILE A 297 -24.46 17.97 -15.58
CA ILE A 297 -23.36 17.21 -16.17
C ILE A 297 -23.15 15.86 -15.49
N SER A 298 -23.95 15.53 -14.48
CA SER A 298 -24.03 14.19 -13.90
C SER A 298 -25.41 13.58 -14.08
N GLU A 299 -25.46 12.25 -13.95
CA GLU A 299 -26.71 11.52 -13.80
C GLU A 299 -27.49 12.01 -12.57
N ARG A 300 -28.82 11.95 -12.64
CA ARG A 300 -29.68 12.35 -11.52
C ARG A 300 -29.64 11.26 -10.45
N GLY A 301 -29.30 11.63 -9.24
CA GLY A 301 -29.23 10.74 -8.10
C GLY A 301 -29.22 11.52 -6.79
N GLU A 302 -28.62 10.94 -5.76
CA GLU A 302 -28.46 11.59 -4.46
C GLU A 302 -27.55 12.81 -4.58
N SER A 303 -26.39 12.67 -5.23
CA SER A 303 -25.51 13.79 -5.56
C SER A 303 -25.69 14.25 -7.01
N MET A 304 -25.62 15.55 -7.26
CA MET A 304 -25.73 16.13 -8.61
C MET A 304 -24.66 17.17 -8.86
N ILE A 305 -24.13 17.19 -10.09
CA ILE A 305 -23.16 18.17 -10.55
C ILE A 305 -23.75 18.95 -11.72
N LEU A 306 -23.69 20.27 -11.61
CA LEU A 306 -24.32 21.22 -12.53
C LEU A 306 -23.32 22.27 -12.99
N LEU A 307 -23.35 22.64 -14.26
CA LEU A 307 -22.74 23.86 -14.78
C LEU A 307 -23.78 24.98 -14.73
N SER A 308 -23.51 26.01 -13.94
CA SER A 308 -24.38 27.17 -13.81
C SER A 308 -23.73 28.40 -14.46
N PRO A 309 -24.43 29.11 -15.37
CA PRO A 309 -23.89 30.30 -15.99
C PRO A 309 -23.86 31.47 -15.00
N VAL A 310 -22.74 32.18 -14.97
CA VAL A 310 -22.56 33.44 -14.22
C VAL A 310 -22.13 34.56 -15.18
N SER A 311 -22.13 35.81 -14.72
CA SER A 311 -21.75 36.97 -15.56
C SER A 311 -20.34 36.87 -16.14
N SER A 312 -19.42 36.20 -15.44
CA SER A 312 -18.03 36.00 -15.86
C SER A 312 -17.76 34.64 -16.53
N GLY A 313 -18.78 33.84 -16.84
CA GLY A 313 -18.62 32.52 -17.47
C GLY A 313 -19.50 31.45 -16.83
N TRP A 314 -18.86 30.44 -16.24
CA TRP A 314 -19.53 29.30 -15.63
C TRP A 314 -18.99 29.07 -14.21
N VAL A 315 -19.81 28.49 -13.36
CA VAL A 315 -19.39 27.88 -12.08
C VAL A 315 -19.90 26.46 -12.04
N VAL A 316 -19.19 25.59 -11.33
CA VAL A 316 -19.62 24.21 -11.11
C VAL A 316 -20.24 24.12 -9.73
N VAL A 317 -21.45 23.59 -9.67
CA VAL A 317 -22.19 23.40 -8.42
C VAL A 317 -22.38 21.92 -8.20
N GLN A 318 -21.88 21.43 -7.06
CA GLN A 318 -22.12 20.08 -6.59
C GLN A 318 -23.12 20.16 -5.43
N THR A 319 -24.21 19.41 -5.54
CA THR A 319 -25.23 19.33 -4.50
C THR A 319 -25.26 17.92 -3.97
N ASP A 320 -25.07 17.77 -2.67
CA ASP A 320 -25.09 16.51 -1.95
C ASP A 320 -26.03 16.62 -0.72
N PRO A 321 -26.89 15.63 -0.46
CA PRO A 321 -27.87 15.70 0.63
C PRO A 321 -27.22 15.64 2.03
N LEU A 322 -26.03 15.04 2.15
CA LEU A 322 -25.30 14.90 3.40
C LEU A 322 -24.31 16.06 3.60
N LEU A 323 -23.59 16.43 2.55
CA LEU A 323 -22.50 17.43 2.61
C LEU A 323 -22.96 18.86 2.28
N GLY A 324 -24.16 19.02 1.70
CA GLY A 324 -24.71 20.31 1.30
C GLY A 324 -24.29 20.72 -0.10
N THR A 325 -24.19 22.03 -0.34
CA THR A 325 -23.85 22.58 -1.67
C THR A 325 -22.44 23.13 -1.68
N SER A 326 -21.62 22.63 -2.59
CA SER A 326 -20.26 23.11 -2.87
C SER A 326 -20.20 23.78 -4.24
N THR A 327 -19.37 24.82 -4.35
CA THR A 327 -19.18 25.56 -5.60
C THR A 327 -17.71 25.65 -5.97
N TYR A 328 -17.40 25.34 -7.22
CA TYR A 328 -16.04 25.39 -7.78
C TYR A 328 -16.00 26.40 -8.93
N ARG A 329 -14.86 27.07 -9.09
CA ARG A 329 -14.68 28.09 -10.14
C ARG A 329 -14.54 27.47 -11.51
N THR A 330 -14.02 26.25 -11.57
CA THR A 330 -13.77 25.51 -12.80
C THR A 330 -14.18 24.05 -12.61
N PHE A 331 -14.44 23.35 -13.72
CA PHE A 331 -14.67 21.92 -13.70
C PHE A 331 -13.39 21.16 -13.37
N ARG A 332 -12.23 21.67 -13.77
CA ARG A 332 -10.93 21.13 -13.36
C ARG A 332 -10.76 21.11 -11.84
N GLU A 333 -11.08 22.20 -11.15
CA GLU A 333 -10.99 22.30 -9.69
C GLU A 333 -11.87 21.25 -8.98
N LEU A 334 -13.08 20.99 -9.49
CA LEU A 334 -13.92 19.89 -9.00
C LEU A 334 -13.24 18.52 -9.17
N MET A 335 -12.61 18.27 -10.33
CA MET A 335 -11.96 17.00 -10.61
C MET A 335 -10.69 16.80 -9.77
N GLU A 336 -9.93 17.86 -9.51
CA GLU A 336 -8.78 17.85 -8.61
C GLU A 336 -9.20 17.62 -7.15
N GLU A 337 -10.31 18.24 -6.70
CA GLU A 337 -10.93 17.94 -5.41
C GLU A 337 -11.34 16.47 -5.32
N HIS A 338 -12.02 15.95 -6.36
CA HIS A 338 -12.44 14.57 -6.39
C HIS A 338 -11.25 13.60 -6.34
N LEU A 339 -10.19 13.87 -7.10
CA LEU A 339 -8.96 13.07 -7.02
C LEU A 339 -8.40 13.06 -5.60
N ARG A 340 -8.33 14.22 -4.95
CA ARG A 340 -7.83 14.32 -3.57
C ARG A 340 -8.66 13.49 -2.59
N LEU A 341 -9.97 13.40 -2.79
CA LEU A 341 -10.85 12.60 -1.94
C LEU A 341 -10.69 11.09 -2.20
N LEU A 342 -10.46 10.66 -3.45
CA LEU A 342 -10.07 9.26 -3.73
C LEU A 342 -8.67 8.93 -3.17
N GLU A 343 -7.85 9.96 -3.01
CA GLU A 343 -6.56 9.90 -2.36
C GLU A 343 -6.64 10.09 -0.83
N SER A 344 -7.82 10.26 -0.22
CA SER A 344 -7.94 10.15 1.25
C SER A 344 -8.15 8.71 1.71
#